data_AF-A0A2E0KGS3-F1
#
_entry.id   AF-A0A2E0KGS3-F1
#
_cell.length_a   1.000
_cell.length_b   1.000
_cell.length_c   1.000
_cell.angle_alpha   90.00
_cell.angle_beta   90.00
_cell.angle_gamma   90.00
#
_symmetry.space_group_name_H-M   'P 1'
#
loop_
_entity.id
_entity.type
_entity.pdbx_description
1 polymer ?
#
loop_
_entity_poly.entity_id
_entity_poly.type
_entity_poly.pdbx_seq_one_letter_code
_entity_poly.pdbx_strand_id
1 'polypeptide(L)' 'MDGLEIRLQGEAKGWLDATCTYYGLGWIDRAQGRKAIKRLMLLITAHHLGHADAELAKTSALARDPNCKAIWPESLH' A
#
# COMPACT_ATOMS: atom_id res chain seq x y z
N MET A 1 -4.12 3.98 -21.25
CA MET A 1 -4.39 3.15 -20.07
C MET A 1 -5.69 2.41 -20.30
N ASP A 2 -5.64 1.09 -20.20
CA ASP A 2 -6.82 0.24 -20.30
C ASP A 2 -7.68 0.39 -19.02
N GLY A 3 -9.01 0.31 -19.13
CA GLY A 3 -9.92 0.49 -17.99
C GLY A 3 -9.71 -0.52 -16.86
N LEU A 4 -9.15 -1.70 -17.18
CA LEU A 4 -8.77 -2.73 -16.21
C LEU A 4 -7.61 -2.27 -15.30
N GLU A 5 -6.61 -1.60 -15.87
CA GLU A 5 -5.41 -1.11 -15.18
C GLU A 5 -5.77 -0.03 -14.15
N ILE A 6 -6.65 0.90 -14.54
CA ILE A 6 -7.17 1.97 -13.67
C ILE A 6 -7.93 1.38 -12.47
N ARG A 7 -8.73 0.32 -12.70
CA ARG A 7 -9.49 -0.31 -11.62
C ARG A 7 -8.58 -1.01 -10.62
N LEU A 8 -7.58 -1.76 -11.10
CA LEU A 8 -6.61 -2.44 -10.25
C LEU A 8 -5.75 -1.46 -9.44
N GLN A 9 -5.35 -0.33 -10.04
CA GLN A 9 -4.69 0.77 -9.34
C GLN A 9 -5.58 1.33 -8.22
N GLY A 10 -6.85 1.59 -8.51
CA GLY A 10 -7.81 2.13 -7.55
C GLY A 10 -8.05 1.19 -6.37
N GLU A 11 -8.24 -0.10 -6.64
CA GLU A 11 -8.40 -1.14 -5.61
C GLU A 11 -7.15 -1.25 -4.73
N ALA A 12 -5.97 -1.34 -5.32
CA ALA A 12 -4.73 -1.49 -4.56
C ALA A 12 -4.42 -0.26 -3.68
N LYS A 13 -4.68 0.95 -4.19
CA LYS A 13 -4.60 2.18 -3.40
C LYS A 13 -5.59 2.18 -2.22
N GLY A 14 -6.85 1.79 -2.47
CA GLY A 14 -7.88 1.70 -1.44
C GLY A 14 -7.48 0.74 -0.30
N TRP A 15 -6.87 -0.40 -0.64
CA TRP A 15 -6.39 -1.35 0.35
C TRP A 15 -5.20 -0.83 1.17
N LEU A 16 -4.27 -0.08 0.57
CA LEU A 16 -3.18 0.58 1.31
C LEU A 16 -3.74 1.62 2.30
N ASP A 17 -4.66 2.47 1.83
CA ASP A 17 -5.29 3.50 2.65
C ASP A 17 -6.07 2.90 3.84
N ALA A 18 -6.81 1.84 3.60
CA ALA A 18 -7.54 1.11 4.65
C ALA A 18 -6.58 0.49 5.67
N THR A 19 -5.48 -0.13 5.21
CA THR A 19 -4.47 -0.73 6.09
C THR A 19 -3.84 0.32 7.01
N CYS A 20 -3.50 1.50 6.49
CA CYS A 20 -3.01 2.62 7.29
C CYS A 20 -4.02 3.04 8.36
N THR A 21 -5.29 3.18 7.96
CA THR A 21 -6.37 3.56 8.89
C THR A 21 -6.58 2.52 9.98
N TYR A 22 -6.59 1.22 9.65
CA TYR A 22 -6.75 0.17 10.65
C TYR A 22 -5.60 0.15 11.67
N TYR A 23 -4.37 0.42 11.23
CA TYR A 23 -3.24 0.57 12.14
C TYR A 23 -3.37 1.81 13.02
N GLY A 24 -3.73 2.97 12.45
CA GLY A 24 -3.94 4.20 13.21
C GLY A 24 -5.05 4.10 14.25
N LEU A 25 -6.07 3.28 14.00
CA LEU A 25 -7.16 2.98 14.93
C LEU A 25 -6.81 1.89 15.95
N GLY A 26 -5.63 1.24 15.83
CA GLY A 26 -5.22 0.13 16.70
C GLY A 26 -5.98 -1.18 16.46
N TRP A 27 -6.68 -1.31 15.33
CA TRP A 27 -7.39 -2.54 14.97
C TRP A 27 -6.44 -3.65 14.50
N ILE A 28 -5.29 -3.27 13.98
CA ILE A 28 -4.19 -4.18 13.64
C ILE A 28 -2.90 -3.70 14.28
N ASP A 29 -2.05 -4.64 14.68
CA ASP A 29 -0.74 -4.34 15.22
C ASP A 29 0.28 -4.00 14.12
N ARG A 30 1.47 -3.55 14.54
CA ARG A 30 2.56 -3.17 13.62
C ARG A 30 2.99 -4.32 12.70
N ALA A 31 3.05 -5.54 13.21
CA ALA A 31 3.50 -6.70 12.45
C ALA A 31 2.45 -7.12 11.40
N GLN A 32 1.17 -7.11 11.79
CA GLN A 32 0.05 -7.34 10.90
C GLN A 32 -0.01 -6.29 9.79
N GLY A 33 0.08 -5.00 10.15
CA GLY A 33 0.16 -3.89 9.20
C GLY A 33 1.33 -4.04 8.22
N ARG A 34 2.54 -4.32 8.72
CA ARG A 34 3.73 -4.51 7.87
C ARG A 34 3.58 -5.67 6.90
N LYS A 35 3.00 -6.78 7.35
CA LYS A 35 2.73 -7.94 6.49
C LYS A 35 1.70 -7.62 5.41
N ALA A 36 0.64 -6.89 5.75
CA ALA A 36 -0.39 -6.47 4.80
C ALA A 36 0.18 -5.52 3.74
N ILE A 37 0.91 -4.47 4.14
CA ILE A 37 1.54 -3.53 3.21
C ILE A 37 2.53 -4.24 2.28
N LYS A 38 3.39 -5.13 2.81
CA LYS A 38 4.33 -5.89 1.96
C LYS A 38 3.60 -6.68 0.87
N ARG A 39 2.49 -7.35 1.21
CA ARG A 39 1.68 -8.10 0.23
C ARG A 39 1.05 -7.19 -0.81
N LEU A 40 0.48 -6.07 -0.40
CA LEU A 40 -0.15 -5.10 -1.31
C LEU A 40 0.89 -4.49 -2.26
N MET A 41 2.07 -4.12 -1.76
CA MET A 41 3.15 -3.62 -2.60
C MET A 41 3.68 -4.67 -3.58
N LEU A 42 3.80 -5.93 -3.16
CA LEU A 42 4.17 -7.02 -4.08
C LEU A 42 3.11 -7.23 -5.16
N LEU A 43 1.82 -7.17 -4.80
CA LEU A 43 0.71 -7.25 -5.76
C LEU A 43 0.75 -6.09 -6.76
N ILE A 44 0.93 -4.85 -6.30
CA ILE A 44 1.07 -3.66 -7.16
C ILE A 44 2.27 -3.83 -8.11
N THR A 45 3.39 -4.33 -7.58
CA THR A 45 4.62 -4.51 -8.37
C THR A 45 4.46 -5.64 -9.40
N ALA A 46 3.80 -6.74 -9.05
CA ALA A 46 3.67 -7.93 -9.90
C ALA A 46 2.52 -7.85 -10.92
N HIS A 47 1.38 -7.26 -10.55
CA HIS A 47 0.18 -7.14 -11.39
C HIS A 47 0.09 -5.75 -12.05
N HIS A 48 1.03 -5.43 -12.95
CA HIS A 48 0.82 -4.48 -14.07
C HIS A 48 1.39 -3.05 -13.99
N LEU A 49 2.18 -2.66 -12.99
CA LEU A 49 2.49 -1.23 -12.81
C LEU A 49 3.99 -0.90 -12.61
N GLY A 50 4.79 -1.91 -12.29
CA GLY A 50 6.23 -1.73 -12.10
C GLY A 50 6.57 -0.96 -10.82
N HIS A 51 7.86 -0.75 -10.60
CA HIS A 51 8.36 -0.19 -9.33
C HIS A 51 7.90 1.27 -9.10
N ALA A 52 7.71 2.03 -10.18
CA ALA A 52 7.31 3.44 -10.12
C ALA A 52 5.94 3.64 -9.47
N ASP A 53 4.95 2.80 -9.81
CA ASP A 53 3.60 2.91 -9.27
C ASP A 53 3.49 2.39 -7.84
N ALA A 54 4.30 1.40 -7.46
CA ALA A 54 4.42 0.99 -6.06
C ALA A 54 4.95 2.15 -5.19
N GLU A 55 5.92 2.91 -5.69
CA GLU A 55 6.43 4.11 -5.00
C GLU A 55 5.43 5.27 -5.03
N LEU A 56 4.66 5.46 -6.12
CA LEU A 56 3.58 6.45 -6.19
C LEU A 56 2.47 6.14 -5.17
N ALA A 57 2.07 4.86 -5.06
CA ALA A 57 1.05 4.41 -4.12
C ALA A 57 1.51 4.59 -2.67
N LYS A 58 2.77 4.25 -2.38
CA LYS A 58 3.40 4.54 -1.08
C LYS A 58 3.42 6.03 -0.78
N THR A 59 3.87 6.85 -1.71
CA THR A 59 3.93 8.31 -1.54
C THR A 59 2.55 8.88 -1.24
N SER A 60 1.53 8.43 -1.98
CA SER A 60 0.14 8.85 -1.79
C SER A 60 -0.41 8.44 -0.42
N ALA A 61 -0.20 7.19 0.00
CA ALA A 61 -0.67 6.68 1.29
C ALA A 61 0.02 7.40 2.46
N LEU A 62 1.34 7.63 2.38
CA LEU A 62 2.09 8.34 3.43
C LEU A 62 1.81 9.84 3.47
N ALA A 63 1.47 10.47 2.34
CA ALA A 63 1.00 11.85 2.32
C ALA A 63 -0.37 12.00 3.02
N ARG A 64 -1.24 10.99 2.87
CA ARG A 64 -2.53 10.93 3.56
C ARG A 64 -2.39 10.64 5.06
N ASP A 65 -1.54 9.67 5.42
CA ASP A 65 -1.31 9.26 6.80
C ASP A 65 0.20 9.05 7.07
N PRO A 66 0.90 10.10 7.55
CA PRO A 66 2.33 10.03 7.84
C PRO A 66 2.71 8.99 8.90
N ASN A 67 1.80 8.70 9.86
CA ASN A 67 2.04 7.73 10.92
C ASN A 67 2.07 6.29 10.39
N CYS A 68 1.44 6.04 9.24
CA CYS A 68 1.49 4.76 8.55
C CYS A 68 2.91 4.34 8.14
N LYS A 69 3.87 5.28 8.09
CA LYS A 69 5.30 4.97 7.88
C LYS A 69 5.83 3.94 8.89
N ALA A 70 5.27 3.88 10.09
CA ALA A 70 5.65 2.94 11.14
C ALA A 70 5.45 1.46 10.77
N ILE A 71 4.54 1.17 9.83
CA ILE A 71 4.24 -0.17 9.34
C ILE A 71 4.75 -0.41 7.92
N TRP A 72 5.44 0.54 7.30
CA TRP A 72 5.96 0.37 5.95
C TRP A 72 7.19 -0.56 5.94
N PRO A 73 7.30 -1.53 5.01
CA PRO A 73 8.50 -2.34 4.89
C PRO A 73 9.69 -1.49 4.38
N GLU A 74 10.86 -1.71 4.98
CA GLU A 74 12.14 -1.07 4.58
C GLU A 74 12.62 -1.50 3.19
N SER A 75 12.28 -2.74 2.79
CA SER A 75 12.59 -3.29 1.47
C SER A 75 11.51 -4.28 1.04
N LEU A 76 11.26 -4.35 -0.26
CA LEU A 76 10.41 -5.35 -0.90
C LEU A 76 11.14 -6.64 -1.28
N HIS A 77 12.46 -6.71 -1.01
CA HIS A 77 13.26 -7.91 -1.25
C HIS A 77 12.85 -9.08 -0.32
#